data_AF-A0A0K2T9J6-F1
#
_entry.id   AF-A0A0K2T9J6-F1
#
_cell.length_a   1.000
_cell.length_b   1.000
_cell.length_c   1.000
_cell.angle_alpha   90.00
_cell.angle_beta   90.00
_cell.angle_gamma   90.00
#
_symmetry.space_group_name_H-M   'P 1'
#
loop_
_entity.id
_entity.type
_entity.pdbx_description
1 polymer ?
#
loop_
_entity_poly.entity_id
_entity_poly.type
_entity_poly.pdbx_seq_one_letter_code
_entity_poly.pdbx_strand_id
1 'polypeptide(L)' 'KQSIFPNLSSSEQEAKRQRISDLLDAKIEVAEIMDNVKCSRSLIFKVAKNKKDGKDLSRKEGSGGHNLKRDSEFLGT' A
#
# COMPACT_ATOMS: atom_id res chain seq x y z
N LYS A 1 16.96 -12.60 -5.33
CA LYS A 1 16.01 -11.84 -6.19
C LYS A 1 15.62 -10.58 -5.45
N GLN A 2 16.22 -9.45 -5.80
CA GLN A 2 15.91 -8.15 -5.21
C GLN A 2 14.59 -7.66 -5.83
N SER A 3 13.58 -7.42 -5.00
CA SER A 3 12.31 -6.84 -5.45
C SER A 3 12.58 -5.46 -6.03
N ILE A 4 12.29 -5.27 -7.32
CA ILE A 4 12.56 -4.05 -8.11
C ILE A 4 11.62 -2.89 -7.72
N PHE A 5 10.69 -3.11 -6.78
CA PHE A 5 9.81 -2.05 -6.29
C PHE A 5 10.43 -1.38 -5.07
N PRO A 6 10.71 -0.06 -5.11
CA PRO A 6 11.19 0.66 -3.95
C PRO A 6 10.21 0.49 -2.78
N ASN A 7 10.73 0.21 -1.60
CA ASN A 7 9.95 0.22 -0.36
C ASN A 7 9.51 1.67 -0.08
N LEU A 8 8.37 2.06 -0.64
CA LEU A 8 7.72 3.34 -0.35
C LEU A 8 7.53 3.48 1.16
N SER A 9 7.83 4.66 1.70
CA SER A 9 7.60 4.99 3.10
C SER A 9 6.12 4.78 3.46
N SER A 10 5.84 4.50 4.73
CA SER A 10 4.46 4.31 5.22
C SER A 10 3.55 5.48 4.83
N SER A 11 4.09 6.71 4.81
CA SER A 11 3.38 7.94 4.42
C SER A 11 3.06 8.03 2.94
N GLU A 12 3.95 7.56 2.06
CA GLU A 12 3.73 7.60 0.60
C GLU A 12 2.68 6.59 0.15
N GLN A 13 2.68 5.41 0.77
CA GLN A 13 1.64 4.38 0.57
C GLN A 13 0.27 4.87 1.04
N GLU A 14 0.22 5.63 2.13
CA GLU A 14 -0.99 6.21 2.68
C GLU A 14 -1.53 7.34 1.80
N ALA A 15 -0.67 8.27 1.37
CA ALA A 15 -1.04 9.32 0.40
C ALA A 15 -1.58 8.72 -0.90
N LYS A 16 -0.98 7.60 -1.36
CA LYS A 16 -1.47 6.87 -2.54
C LYS A 16 -2.87 6.28 -2.32
N ARG A 17 -3.14 5.68 -1.16
CA ARG A 17 -4.48 5.15 -0.81
C ARG A 17 -5.50 6.28 -0.69
N GLN A 18 -5.11 7.43 -0.16
CA GLN A 18 -5.98 8.60 -0.09
C GLN A 18 -6.36 9.10 -1.49
N ARG A 19 -5.38 9.29 -2.38
CA ARG A 19 -5.64 9.69 -3.78
C ARG A 19 -6.59 8.74 -4.51
N ILE A 20 -6.43 7.43 -4.31
CA ILE A 20 -7.36 6.43 -4.88
C ILE A 20 -8.77 6.62 -4.31
N SER A 21 -8.91 6.87 -3.00
CA SER A 21 -10.20 7.12 -2.36
C SER A 21 -10.90 8.35 -2.93
N ASP A 22 -10.16 9.45 -3.15
CA ASP A 22 -10.71 10.70 -3.68
C ASP A 22 -11.19 10.52 -5.13
N LEU A 23 -10.42 9.80 -5.96
CA LEU A 23 -10.81 9.49 -7.34
C LEU A 23 -12.03 8.56 -7.41
N LEU A 24 -12.17 7.64 -6.45
CA LEU A 24 -13.35 6.80 -6.34
C LEU A 24 -14.60 7.61 -5.95
N ASP A 25 -14.48 8.65 -5.12
CA ASP A 25 -15.59 9.56 -4.82
C ASP A 25 -15.98 10.42 -6.01
N ALA A 26 -14.99 10.83 -6.80
CA ALA A 26 -15.20 11.50 -8.08
C ALA A 26 -15.80 10.57 -9.16
N LYS A 27 -16.08 9.29 -8.83
CA LYS A 27 -16.65 8.27 -9.73
C LYS A 27 -15.82 8.04 -11.01
N ILE A 28 -14.52 8.26 -10.93
CA ILE A 28 -13.59 8.00 -12.03
C ILE A 28 -13.51 6.49 -12.30
N GLU A 29 -13.38 6.11 -13.57
CA GLU A 29 -13.29 4.70 -13.94
C GLU A 29 -12.02 4.06 -13.38
N VAL A 30 -12.13 2.79 -12.99
CA VAL A 30 -11.00 2.04 -12.40
C VAL A 30 -9.80 1.99 -13.34
N ALA A 31 -10.01 1.88 -14.65
CA ALA A 31 -8.93 1.89 -15.64
C ALA A 31 -8.15 3.21 -15.61
N GLU A 32 -8.86 4.33 -15.59
CA GLU A 32 -8.26 5.66 -15.51
C GLU A 32 -7.54 5.89 -14.17
N ILE A 33 -8.06 5.38 -13.05
CA ILE A 33 -7.37 5.42 -11.75
C ILE A 33 -6.06 4.61 -11.79
N MET A 34 -6.06 3.44 -12.44
CA MET A 34 -4.85 2.62 -12.59
C MET A 34 -3.77 3.38 -13.36
N ASP A 35 -4.15 4.06 -14.44
CA ASP A 35 -3.23 4.81 -15.28
C ASP A 35 -2.71 6.08 -14.61
N ASN A 36 -3.55 6.79 -13.85
CA ASN A 36 -3.16 8.00 -13.12
C ASN A 36 -2.30 7.70 -11.89
N VAL A 37 -2.70 6.71 -11.07
CA VAL A 37 -2.05 6.43 -9.78
C VAL A 37 -0.94 5.37 -9.91
N LYS A 38 -0.77 4.77 -11.10
CA LYS A 38 0.17 3.69 -11.39
C LYS A 38 0.08 2.59 -10.33
N CYS A 39 -1.10 2.02 -10.19
CA CYS A 39 -1.39 1.05 -9.12
C CYS A 39 -2.15 -0.17 -9.62
N SER A 40 -2.11 -1.26 -8.85
CA SER A 40 -2.81 -2.48 -9.20
C SER A 40 -4.31 -2.35 -8.95
N ARG A 41 -5.11 -3.00 -9.79
CA ARG A 41 -6.56 -3.08 -9.64
C ARG A 41 -6.98 -3.59 -8.25
N SER A 42 -6.24 -4.57 -7.72
CA SER A 42 -6.47 -5.13 -6.39
C SER A 42 -6.34 -4.09 -5.28
N LEU A 43 -5.40 -3.15 -5.39
CA LEU A 43 -5.26 -2.07 -4.42
C LEU A 43 -6.48 -1.15 -4.43
N ILE A 44 -6.98 -0.80 -5.61
CA ILE A 44 -8.18 0.04 -5.79
C ILE A 44 -9.39 -0.60 -5.11
N PHE A 45 -9.64 -1.88 -5.38
CA PHE A 45 -10.75 -2.60 -4.73
C PHE A 45 -10.57 -2.74 -3.22
N LYS A 46 -9.34 -2.89 -2.73
CA LYS A 46 -9.08 -2.92 -1.28
C LYS A 46 -9.42 -1.59 -0.62
N VAL A 47 -9.05 -0.47 -1.24
CA VAL A 47 -9.42 0.88 -0.79
C VAL A 47 -10.93 1.08 -0.83
N ALA A 48 -11.59 0.70 -1.93
CA ALA A 48 -13.04 0.78 -2.06
C ALA A 48 -13.77 -0.04 -0.99
N LYS A 49 -13.28 -1.25 -0.69
CA LYS A 49 -13.82 -2.10 0.37
C LYS A 49 -13.62 -1.49 1.75
N ASN A 50 -12.41 -1.04 2.07
CA ASN A 50 -12.12 -0.41 3.36
C ASN A 50 -13.01 0.82 3.60
N LYS A 51 -13.21 1.63 2.57
CA LYS A 51 -14.10 2.79 2.61
C LYS A 51 -15.55 2.40 2.92
N LYS A 52 -16.09 1.39 2.24
CA LYS A 52 -17.44 0.86 2.52
C LYS A 52 -17.57 0.32 3.94
N ASP A 53 -16.53 -0.34 4.44
CA ASP A 53 -16.48 -0.89 5.79
C ASP A 53 -16.23 0.18 6.87
N GLY A 54 -16.08 1.47 6.51
CA GLY A 54 -15.68 2.53 7.44
C GLY A 54 -14.30 2.33 8.07
N LYS A 55 -13.46 1.49 7.46
CA LYS A 55 -12.12 1.17 7.94
C LYS A 55 -11.13 2.22 7.51
N ASP A 56 -10.21 2.50 8.41
CA ASP A 56 -9.10 3.40 8.15
C ASP A 56 -8.25 2.93 6.95
N LEU A 57 -7.83 3.90 6.14
CA LEU A 57 -6.95 3.69 4.98
C LEU A 57 -5.48 3.69 5.38
N SER A 58 -5.16 4.07 6.62
CA SER A 58 -3.82 3.91 7.15
C SER A 58 -3.42 2.44 7.24
N ARG A 59 -2.12 2.23 7.38
CA ARG A 59 -1.59 0.91 7.66
C ARG A 59 -1.87 0.58 9.12
N LYS A 60 -2.64 -0.48 9.39
CA LYS A 60 -2.73 -1.05 10.75
C LYS A 60 -1.33 -1.37 11.28
N GLU A 61 -0.99 -0.83 12.45
CA GLU A 61 0.19 -1.21 13.22
C GLU A 61 0.19 -2.74 13.39
N GLY A 62 1.34 -3.38 13.09
CA GLY A 62 1.49 -4.84 13.12
C GLY A 62 1.38 -5.56 11.77
N SER A 63 0.88 -4.92 10.71
CA SER A 63 0.87 -5.50 9.34
C SER A 63 2.24 -5.46 8.64
N GLY A 64 3.32 -5.32 9.41
CA GLY A 64 4.69 -5.12 8.97
C GLY A 64 5.69 -6.15 9.41
N GLY A 65 5.24 -7.35 9.76
CA GLY A 65 6.14 -8.46 10.01
C GLY A 65 6.79 -8.97 8.73
N HIS A 66 7.78 -8.26 8.19
CA HIS A 66 8.95 -8.99 7.74
C HIS A 66 9.68 -9.38 9.02
N ASN A 67 9.54 -10.64 9.43
CA ASN A 67 10.55 -11.28 10.26
C ASN A 67 11.84 -11.29 9.43
N LEU A 68 12.58 -10.19 9.44
CA LEU A 68 14.01 -10.26 9.20
C LEU A 68 14.52 -11.11 10.36
N LYS A 69 14.64 -12.43 10.14
CA LYS A 69 15.57 -13.23 10.93
C LYS A 69 16.87 -12.43 10.92
N ARG A 70 17.17 -11.80 12.05
CA ARG A 70 18.52 -11.31 12.30
C ARG A 70 19.33 -12.60 12.38
N ASP A 71 19.98 -12.96 11.28
CA ASP A 71 21.00 -13.99 11.33
C ASP A 71 22.03 -13.49 12.36
N SER A 72 22.01 -14.15 13.51
CA SER A 72 22.78 -13.86 14.71
C SER A 72 24.23 -14.34 14.55
N GLU A 73 24.84 -14.16 13.38
CA GLU A 73 26.16 -14.69 13.05
C GLU A 73 27.07 -13.67 12.34
N PHE A 74 26.97 -12.39 12.69
CA PHE A 74 27.92 -11.39 12.20
C PHE A 74 28.50 -10.50 13.30
N LEU A 75 28.90 -11.13 14.40
CA LEU A 75 29.95 -10.62 15.28
C LEU A 75 31.01 -11.72 15.46
N GLY A 76 31.59 -12.13 14.34
CA GLY A 76 32.85 -12.85 14.32
C GLY A 76 33.98 -11.86 14.11
N THR A 77 34.62 -11.48 15.22
CA THR A 77 36.03 -11.11 15.49
C THR A 77 36.09 -10.10 16.62
#